data_AF-A0AAW2D2Y7-F1
#
_entry.id   AF-A0AAW2D2Y7-F1
#
_cell.length_a   1.000
_cell.length_b   1.000
_cell.length_c   1.000
_cell.angle_alpha   90.00
_cell.angle_beta   90.00
_cell.angle_gamma   90.00
#
_symmetry.space_group_name_H-M   'P 1'
#
loop_
_entity.id
_entity.type
_entity.pdbx_description
1 polymer ?
#
loop_
_entity_poly.entity_id
_entity_poly.type
_entity_poly.pdbx_seq_one_letter_code
_entity_poly.pdbx_strand_id
1 'polypeptide(L)'
;MIAVGCPIILPRENELVLLGASILGAVAAKRFSSLNEAMRAMNAAGQVIHPSKDPKVKKFHDAKYRNFRELYEQQLSHRSIMAQALA
;
A
#
# COMPACT_ATOMS: atom_id res chain seq x y z
N MET A 1 5.95 -7.98 -10.32
CA MET A 1 6.35 -9.05 -9.38
C MET A 1 5.86 -8.65 -7.99
N ILE A 2 4.67 -9.10 -7.58
CA ILE A 2 3.96 -8.57 -6.41
C ILE A 2 3.64 -9.72 -5.46
N ALA A 3 4.16 -9.66 -4.23
CA ALA A 3 4.03 -10.71 -3.23
C ALA A 3 2.61 -10.90 -2.69
N VAL A 4 1.77 -9.86 -2.76
CA VAL A 4 0.45 -9.80 -2.11
C VAL A 4 -0.65 -10.48 -2.94
N GLY A 5 -0.38 -10.84 -4.21
CA GLY A 5 -1.39 -11.42 -5.10
C GLY A 5 -2.51 -10.45 -5.52
N CYS A 6 -2.42 -9.18 -5.13
CA CYS A 6 -3.36 -8.12 -5.51
C CYS A 6 -2.81 -7.27 -6.67
N PRO A 7 -3.68 -6.80 -7.59
CA PRO A 7 -3.28 -5.80 -8.56
C PRO A 7 -2.91 -4.49 -7.86
N ILE A 8 -1.82 -3.88 -8.30
CA ILE A 8 -1.42 -2.54 -7.85
C ILE A 8 -1.93 -1.54 -8.87
N ILE A 9 -2.77 -0.60 -8.44
CA ILE A 9 -3.27 0.49 -9.27
C ILE A 9 -2.41 1.70 -8.99
N LEU A 10 -1.64 2.11 -9.99
CA LEU A 10 -0.87 3.34 -9.97
C LEU A 10 -1.74 4.49 -10.49
N PRO A 11 -1.89 5.57 -9.73
CA PRO A 11 -2.58 6.77 -10.20
C PRO A 11 -1.81 7.39 -11.37
N ARG A 12 -2.54 8.04 -12.29
CA ARG A 12 -1.93 8.79 -13.40
C ARG A 12 -1.22 10.05 -12.92
N GLU A 13 -1.75 10.68 -11.89
CA GLU A 13 -1.25 11.94 -11.35
C GLU A 13 -0.04 11.71 -10.44
N ASN A 14 0.99 12.55 -10.63
CA ASN A 14 2.25 12.43 -9.89
C ASN A 14 2.16 13.06 -8.48
N GLU A 15 1.23 14.02 -8.28
CA GLU A 15 1.08 14.82 -7.06
C GLU A 15 -0.22 14.49 -6.32
N LEU A 16 -0.23 13.36 -5.59
CA LEU A 16 -1.45 12.82 -4.96
C LEU A 16 -2.01 13.70 -3.85
N VAL A 17 -1.13 14.35 -3.09
CA VAL A 17 -1.54 15.22 -1.97
C VAL A 17 -2.22 16.49 -2.50
N LEU A 18 -1.64 17.10 -3.55
CA LEU A 18 -2.20 18.30 -4.18
C LEU A 18 -3.55 18.01 -4.85
N LEU A 19 -3.67 16.85 -5.51
CA LEU A 19 -4.93 16.41 -6.10
C LEU A 19 -6.02 16.24 -5.03
N GLY A 20 -5.69 15.61 -3.90
CA GLY A 20 -6.61 15.47 -2.77
C GLY A 20 -7.10 16.81 -2.22
N ALA A 21 -6.18 17.77 -2.03
CA ALA A 21 -6.53 19.13 -1.61
C ALA A 21 -7.44 19.84 -2.64
N SER A 22 -7.17 19.66 -3.92
CA SER A 22 -7.96 20.25 -5.02
C SER A 22 -9.38 19.66 -5.09
N ILE A 23 -9.54 18.35 -4.86
CA ILE A 23 -10.84 17.67 -4.79
C ILE A 23 -11.68 18.26 -3.65
N LEU A 24 -11.09 18.42 -2.47
CA LEU A 24 -11.76 19.03 -1.32
C LEU A 24 -12.17 20.47 -1.62
N GLY A 25 -11.27 21.27 -2.22
CA GLY A 25 -11.57 22.63 -2.65
C GLY A 25 -12.70 22.71 -3.68
N ALA A 26 -12.75 21.78 -4.63
CA ALA A 26 -13.80 21.74 -5.66
C ALA A 26 -15.18 21.41 -5.09
N VAL A 27 -15.25 20.51 -4.11
CA VAL A 27 -16.51 20.20 -3.39
C VAL A 27 -16.94 21.38 -2.53
N ALA A 28 -16.01 22.02 -1.80
CA ALA A 28 -16.31 23.19 -0.98
C ALA A 28 -16.79 24.39 -1.83
N ALA A 29 -16.23 24.55 -3.03
CA ALA A 29 -16.67 25.53 -4.03
C ALA A 29 -17.99 25.16 -4.73
N LYS A 30 -18.65 24.07 -4.31
CA LYS A 30 -19.90 23.54 -4.90
C LYS A 30 -19.81 23.22 -6.39
N ARG A 31 -18.60 22.98 -6.92
CA ARG A 31 -18.41 22.52 -8.32
C ARG A 31 -18.81 21.06 -8.51
N PHE A 32 -18.79 20.28 -7.43
CA PHE A 32 -19.29 18.92 -7.37
C PHE A 32 -20.22 18.78 -6.18
N SER A 33 -21.24 17.93 -6.31
CA SER A 33 -22.26 17.71 -5.28
C SER A 33 -21.78 16.81 -4.15
N SER A 34 -20.74 15.99 -4.41
CA SER A 34 -20.16 15.09 -3.42
C SER A 34 -18.68 14.82 -3.66
N LEU A 35 -18.00 14.37 -2.61
CA LEU A 35 -16.62 13.86 -2.69
C LEU A 35 -16.47 12.73 -3.70
N ASN A 36 -17.40 11.78 -3.74
CA ASN A 36 -17.35 10.65 -4.68
C ASN A 36 -17.49 11.07 -6.14
N GLU A 37 -18.26 12.13 -6.41
CA GLU A 37 -18.37 12.71 -7.74
C GLU A 37 -17.07 13.40 -8.15
N ALA A 38 -16.53 14.26 -7.26
CA ALA A 38 -15.26 14.95 -7.50
C ALA A 38 -14.09 13.97 -7.69
N MET A 39 -13.99 12.93 -6.85
CA MET A 39 -12.97 11.88 -6.99
C MET A 39 -13.09 11.13 -8.31
N ARG A 40 -14.30 10.81 -8.79
CA ARG A 40 -14.47 10.13 -10.09
C ARG A 40 -14.11 11.02 -11.27
N ALA A 41 -14.39 12.32 -11.17
CA ALA A 41 -14.09 13.27 -12.22
C ALA A 41 -12.60 13.67 -12.27
N MET A 42 -11.94 13.71 -11.11
CA MET A 42 -10.57 14.24 -10.97
C MET A 42 -9.50 13.16 -10.81
N ASN A 43 -9.83 11.96 -10.34
CA ASN A 43 -8.87 10.85 -10.27
C ASN A 43 -8.92 10.03 -11.56
N ALA A 44 -7.74 9.71 -12.09
CA ALA A 44 -7.59 8.74 -13.15
C ALA A 44 -6.63 7.62 -12.72
N ALA A 45 -7.07 6.37 -12.85
CA ALA A 45 -6.17 5.24 -12.78
C ALA A 45 -5.21 5.30 -13.99
N GLY A 46 -3.90 5.28 -13.73
CA GLY A 46 -2.87 5.36 -14.76
C GLY A 46 -2.47 3.98 -15.26
N GLN A 47 -1.81 3.21 -14.40
CA GLN A 47 -1.29 1.89 -14.75
C GLN A 47 -1.76 0.84 -13.73
N VAL A 48 -2.19 -0.32 -14.21
CA VAL A 48 -2.48 -1.47 -13.33
C VAL A 48 -1.38 -2.50 -13.50
N ILE A 49 -0.63 -2.76 -12.43
CA ILE A 49 0.40 -3.80 -12.40
C ILE A 49 -0.25 -5.06 -11.80
N HIS A 50 -0.36 -6.10 -12.62
CA HIS A 50 -0.89 -7.38 -12.17
C HIS A 50 0.20 -8.25 -11.50
N PRO A 51 -0.19 -9.08 -10.53
CA PRO A 51 0.70 -10.11 -10.00
C PRO A 51 1.22 -11.01 -11.11
N SER A 52 2.43 -11.57 -10.90
CA SER A 52 2.93 -12.59 -11.82
C SER A 52 2.02 -13.81 -11.76
N LYS A 53 1.70 -14.38 -12.93
CA LYS A 53 0.93 -15.64 -13.03
C LYS A 53 1.79 -16.88 -12.77
N ASP A 54 3.11 -16.72 -12.68
CA ASP A 54 4.04 -17.83 -12.44
C ASP A 54 3.93 -18.35 -10.99
N PRO A 55 3.53 -19.61 -10.76
CA PRO A 55 3.46 -20.21 -9.44
C PRO A 55 4.80 -20.23 -8.69
N LYS A 56 5.94 -20.29 -9.39
CA LYS A 56 7.28 -20.27 -8.78
C LYS A 56 7.57 -18.94 -8.11
N VAL A 57 7.16 -17.84 -8.75
CA VAL A 57 7.30 -16.48 -8.21
C VAL A 57 6.48 -16.34 -6.93
N LYS A 58 5.24 -16.85 -6.92
CA LYS A 58 4.41 -16.86 -5.70
C LYS A 58 5.08 -17.65 -4.57
N LYS A 59 5.51 -18.89 -4.84
CA LYS A 59 6.16 -19.75 -3.83
C LYS A 59 7.43 -19.10 -3.25
N PHE A 60 8.21 -18.43 -4.08
CA PHE A 60 9.39 -17.68 -3.65
C PHE A 60 9.04 -16.54 -2.68
N HIS A 61 8.02 -15.74 -3.00
CA HIS A 61 7.58 -14.66 -2.13
C HIS A 61 6.92 -15.15 -0.83
N ASP A 62 6.17 -16.24 -0.87
CA ASP A 62 5.60 -16.88 0.32
C ASP A 62 6.72 -17.32 1.29
N ALA A 63 7.79 -17.93 0.76
CA ALA A 63 8.97 -18.31 1.55
C ALA A 63 9.69 -17.09 2.13
N LYS A 64 9.89 -16.04 1.32
CA LYS A 64 10.49 -14.78 1.79
C LYS A 64 9.69 -14.14 2.92
N TYR A 65 8.36 -14.16 2.82
CA TYR A 65 7.47 -13.61 3.85
C TYR A 65 7.54 -14.41 5.15
N ARG A 66 7.65 -15.74 5.07
CA ARG A 66 7.87 -16.60 6.25
C ARG A 66 9.14 -16.21 6.99
N ASN A 67 10.27 -16.11 6.27
CA ASN A 67 11.54 -15.71 6.88
C ASN A 67 11.47 -14.32 7.52
N PHE A 68 10.80 -13.37 6.87
CA PHE A 68 10.60 -12.03 7.43
C PHE A 68 9.85 -12.08 8.78
N ARG A 69 8.81 -12.92 8.89
CA ARG A 69 8.06 -13.09 10.15
C ARG A 69 8.91 -13.71 11.24
N GLU A 70 9.67 -14.74 10.93
CA GLU A 70 10.58 -15.39 11.88
C GLU A 70 11.62 -14.41 12.43
N LEU A 71 12.20 -13.57 11.56
CA LEU A 71 13.14 -12.52 11.97
C LEU A 71 12.50 -11.50 12.91
N TYR A 72 11.25 -11.11 12.67
CA TYR A 72 10.51 -10.21 13.55
C TYR A 72 10.26 -10.84 14.93
N GLU A 73 9.85 -12.11 14.98
CA GLU A 73 9.64 -12.84 16.23
C GLU A 73 10.95 -12.96 17.03
N GLN A 74 12.06 -13.25 16.36
CA GLN A 74 13.39 -13.27 16.98
C GLN A 74 13.78 -11.91 17.54
N GLN A 75 13.56 -10.83 16.80
CA GLN A 75 13.84 -9.47 17.28
C GLN A 75 13.08 -9.17 18.58
N LEU A 76 11.79 -9.52 18.65
CA LEU A 76 10.98 -9.34 19.85
C LEU A 76 11.49 -10.17 21.03
N SER A 77 11.83 -11.44 20.78
CA SER A 77 12.38 -12.34 21.80
C SER A 77 13.70 -11.78 22.37
N HIS A 78 14.64 -11.40 21.50
CA HIS A 78 15.91 -10.81 21.91
C HIS A 78 15.70 -9.53 22.71
N ARG A 79 14.79 -8.65 22.27
CA ARG A 79 14.46 -7.43 23.02
C ARG A 79 13.94 -7.74 24.42
N SER A 80 13.11 -8.76 24.58
CA SER A 80 12.58 -9.18 25.89
C SER A 80 13.69 -9.70 26.80
N ILE A 81 14.59 -10.55 26.28
CA ILE A 81 15.75 -11.08 27.01
C ILE A 81 16.64 -9.93 27.50
N MET A 82 16.95 -8.97 26.63
CA MET A 82 17.77 -7.80 26.98
C MET A 82 17.10 -6.92 28.05
N ALA A 83 15.78 -6.75 27.99
CA ALA A 83 15.04 -6.02 29.01
C ALA A 83 15.05 -6.73 30.37
N GLN A 84 14.95 -8.06 30.39
CA GLN A 84 15.01 -8.86 31.62
C GLN A 84 16.41 -8.84 32.25
N ALA A 85 17.47 -8.85 31.44
CA ALA A 85 18.85 -8.81 31.94
C ALA A 85 19.26 -7.45 32.56
N LEU A 86 18.51 -6.38 32.28
CA LEU A 86 18.73 -5.03 32.82
C LEU A 86 17.82 -4.72 34.03
N ALA A 87 16.93 -5.64 34.41
CA ALA A 87 16.07 -5.54 35.58
C ALA A 87 16.71 -6.22 36.80
#